data_AF-A0A6I4HQV1-F1
#
_entry.id   AF-A0A6I4HQV1-F1
#
_cell.length_a   1.000
_cell.length_b   1.000
_cell.length_c   1.000
_cell.angle_alpha   90.00
_cell.angle_beta   90.00
_cell.angle_gamma   90.00
#
_symmetry.space_group_name_H-M   'P 1'
#
loop_
_entity.id
_entity.type
_entity.pdbx_description
1 polymer ?
#
loop_
_entity_poly.entity_id
_entity_poly.type
_entity_poly.pdbx_seq_one_letter_code
_entity_poly.pdbx_strand_id
1 'polypeptide(L)'
;MTQQTCPCGKGSYAECCEPLHLGTAKALTAEQLMRSRYSAFALQQIDYIVQTTALGQQTALDKEAIAEWSKQNQWLGLEVVNANEKLDKTHAQV
;
A
#
# COMPACT_ATOMS: atom_id res chain seq x y z
N MET A 1 -0.02 25.59 1.74
CA MET A 1 -0.52 24.26 2.13
C MET A 1 0.63 23.30 1.95
N THR A 2 1.09 22.65 3.00
CA THR A 2 2.22 21.71 2.94
C THR A 2 1.78 20.47 2.20
N GLN A 3 2.18 20.34 0.93
CA GLN A 3 2.10 19.09 0.17
C GLN A 3 2.86 18.02 0.95
N GLN A 4 2.15 17.15 1.68
CA GLN A 4 2.78 16.07 2.42
C GLN A 4 3.43 15.11 1.42
N THR A 5 4.72 14.85 1.57
CA THR A 5 5.43 13.85 0.76
C THR A 5 4.82 12.47 1.01
N CYS A 6 4.66 11.68 -0.05
CA CYS A 6 4.12 10.35 0.10
C CYS A 6 5.12 9.44 0.86
N PRO A 7 4.68 8.65 1.87
CA PRO A 7 5.58 7.76 2.62
C PRO A 7 6.32 6.74 1.75
N CYS A 8 5.75 6.33 0.61
CA CYS A 8 6.40 5.44 -0.34
C CYS A 8 7.60 6.07 -1.08
N GLY A 9 7.92 7.33 -0.79
CA GLY A 9 9.06 8.06 -1.33
C GLY A 9 8.81 8.76 -2.67
N LYS A 10 7.57 8.73 -3.20
CA LYS A 10 7.23 9.31 -4.51
C LYS A 10 6.32 10.53 -4.38
N GLY A 11 6.82 11.70 -4.80
CA GLY A 11 6.01 12.91 -5.01
C GLY A 11 5.18 13.34 -3.80
N SER A 12 4.09 14.07 -4.09
CA SER A 12 3.07 14.43 -3.11
C SER A 12 2.14 13.25 -2.82
N TYR A 13 1.64 13.12 -1.59
CA TYR A 13 0.70 12.07 -1.23
C TYR A 13 -0.59 12.14 -2.06
N ALA A 14 -1.11 13.36 -2.28
CA ALA A 14 -2.34 13.63 -3.01
C ALA A 14 -2.32 13.15 -4.47
N GLU A 15 -1.16 13.22 -5.12
CA GLU A 15 -0.98 12.78 -6.51
C GLU A 15 -0.40 11.36 -6.61
N CYS A 16 -0.06 10.73 -5.48
CA CYS A 16 0.59 9.42 -5.44
C CYS A 16 -0.32 8.31 -4.89
N CYS A 17 -0.41 8.15 -3.57
CA CYS A 17 -1.13 7.03 -2.94
C CYS A 17 -2.54 7.40 -2.49
N GLU A 18 -2.85 8.69 -2.29
CA GLU A 18 -4.16 9.13 -1.84
C GLU A 18 -5.31 8.69 -2.75
N PRO A 19 -5.22 8.78 -4.10
CA PRO A 19 -6.34 8.36 -4.96
C PRO A 19 -6.66 6.88 -4.84
N LEU A 20 -5.64 6.05 -4.56
CA LEU A 20 -5.79 4.62 -4.36
C LEU A 20 -6.44 4.33 -3.00
N HIS A 21 -6.03 5.05 -1.95
CA HIS A 21 -6.59 4.92 -0.61
C HIS A 21 -8.06 5.39 -0.55
N LEU A 22 -8.40 6.45 -1.28
CA LEU A 22 -9.77 6.96 -1.42
C LEU A 22 -10.63 6.12 -2.36
N GLY A 23 -10.05 5.17 -3.10
CA GLY A 23 -10.75 4.35 -4.08
C GLY A 23 -11.19 5.11 -5.35
N THR A 24 -10.69 6.34 -5.57
CA THR A 24 -10.96 7.12 -6.79
C THR A 24 -10.13 6.63 -7.98
N ALA A 25 -9.05 5.90 -7.72
CA ALA A 25 -8.26 5.18 -8.71
C ALA A 25 -7.91 3.76 -8.23
N LYS A 26 -7.59 2.87 -9.19
CA LYS A 26 -7.04 1.54 -8.92
C LYS A 26 -5.56 1.51 -9.28
N ALA A 27 -4.79 0.71 -8.56
CA ALA A 27 -3.40 0.45 -8.93
C ALA A 27 -3.34 -0.20 -10.32
N LEU A 28 -2.46 0.31 -11.17
CA LEU A 28 -2.24 -0.20 -12.54
C LEU A 28 -1.15 -1.27 -12.60
N THR A 29 -0.27 -1.29 -11.60
CA THR A 29 0.85 -2.22 -11.49
C THR A 29 0.94 -2.80 -10.09
N ALA A 30 1.57 -3.97 -9.96
CA ALA A 30 1.84 -4.56 -8.66
C ALA A 30 2.76 -3.67 -7.81
N GLU A 31 3.77 -3.02 -8.43
CA GLU A 31 4.62 -2.06 -7.73
C GLU A 31 3.80 -0.92 -7.13
N GLN A 32 2.86 -0.36 -7.88
CA GLN A 32 2.03 0.74 -7.41
C GLN A 32 1.15 0.30 -6.23
N LEU A 33 0.59 -0.91 -6.28
CA LEU A 33 -0.17 -1.49 -5.19
C LEU A 33 0.69 -1.74 -3.94
N MET A 34 1.92 -2.23 -4.11
CA MET A 34 2.85 -2.46 -3.01
C MET A 34 3.21 -1.14 -2.32
N ARG A 35 3.53 -0.10 -3.11
CA ARG A 35 3.84 1.24 -2.60
C ARG A 35 2.66 1.88 -1.87
N SER A 36 1.44 1.76 -2.37
CA SER A 36 0.26 2.28 -1.66
C SER A 36 0.03 1.50 -0.37
N ARG A 37 0.18 0.17 -0.36
CA ARG A 37 0.07 -0.62 0.87
C ARG A 37 1.11 -0.20 1.92
N TYR A 38 2.35 0.06 1.53
CA TYR A 38 3.36 0.63 2.44
C TYR A 38 2.90 1.97 3.03
N SER A 39 2.44 2.90 2.19
CA SER A 39 1.94 4.20 2.63
C SER A 39 0.72 4.07 3.55
N ALA A 40 -0.17 3.12 3.29
CA ALA A 40 -1.32 2.84 4.13
C ALA A 40 -0.91 2.34 5.52
N PHE A 41 0.13 1.51 5.64
CA PHE A 41 0.67 1.18 6.96
C PHE A 41 1.23 2.41 7.67
N ALA A 42 2.08 3.19 6.99
CA ALA A 42 2.67 4.41 7.56
C ALA A 42 1.62 5.43 8.04
N LEU A 43 0.49 5.53 7.33
CA LEU A 43 -0.63 6.42 7.63
C LEU A 43 -1.77 5.76 8.42
N GLN A 44 -1.59 4.52 8.88
CA GLN A 44 -2.57 3.76 9.69
C GLN A 44 -3.92 3.52 9.00
N GLN A 45 -3.93 3.42 7.67
CA GLN A 45 -5.12 3.16 6.85
C GLN A 45 -5.33 1.65 6.63
N ILE A 46 -5.56 0.92 7.72
CA ILE A 46 -5.57 -0.55 7.71
C ILE A 46 -6.71 -1.14 6.89
N ASP A 47 -7.84 -0.43 6.78
CA ASP A 47 -8.94 -0.82 5.90
C ASP A 47 -8.50 -1.02 4.45
N TYR A 48 -7.58 -0.18 3.96
CA TYR A 48 -7.04 -0.32 2.61
C TYR A 48 -6.21 -1.61 2.45
N ILE A 49 -5.45 -2.00 3.49
CA ILE A 49 -4.66 -3.24 3.49
C ILE A 49 -5.57 -4.46 3.37
N VAL A 50 -6.68 -4.48 4.11
CA VAL A 50 -7.65 -5.57 4.06
C VAL A 50 -8.31 -5.62 2.68
N GLN A 51 -8.81 -4.50 2.17
CA GLN A 51 -9.48 -4.41 0.86
C GLN A 51 -8.59 -4.82 -0.31
N THR A 52 -7.28 -4.60 -0.22
CA THR A 52 -6.29 -4.94 -1.25
C THR A 52 -5.63 -6.30 -1.06
N THR A 53 -5.97 -7.02 0.01
CA THR A 53 -5.58 -8.43 0.18
C THR A 53 -6.51 -9.33 -0.62
N ALA A 54 -6.01 -10.47 -1.11
CA ALA A 54 -6.79 -11.40 -1.92
C ALA A 54 -8.11 -11.78 -1.23
N LEU A 55 -9.21 -11.78 -1.99
CA LEU A 55 -10.58 -11.89 -1.46
C LEU A 55 -10.77 -13.09 -0.53
N GLY A 56 -10.22 -14.26 -0.89
CA GLY A 56 -10.32 -15.49 -0.09
C GLY A 56 -9.54 -15.46 1.23
N GLN A 57 -8.69 -14.45 1.47
CA GLN A 57 -7.88 -14.32 2.67
C GLN A 57 -8.35 -13.18 3.59
N GLN A 58 -9.20 -12.27 3.12
CA GLN A 58 -9.59 -11.07 3.87
C GLN A 58 -10.25 -11.39 5.22
N THR A 59 -11.11 -12.40 5.25
CA THR A 59 -11.83 -12.83 6.47
C THR A 59 -10.92 -13.48 7.52
N ALA A 60 -9.74 -13.94 7.12
CA ALA A 60 -8.75 -14.52 8.02
C ALA A 60 -7.76 -13.48 8.58
N LEU A 61 -7.85 -12.21 8.15
CA LEU A 61 -6.98 -11.15 8.65
C LEU A 61 -7.48 -10.63 10.00
N ASP A 62 -6.58 -10.63 10.98
CA ASP A 62 -6.79 -9.91 12.24
C ASP A 62 -6.46 -8.42 12.02
N LYS A 63 -7.50 -7.63 11.75
CA LYS A 63 -7.37 -6.19 11.50
C LYS A 63 -6.79 -5.45 12.71
N GLU A 64 -7.12 -5.87 13.92
CA GLU A 64 -6.69 -5.21 15.16
C GLU A 64 -5.20 -5.45 15.39
N ALA A 65 -4.75 -6.71 15.25
CA ALA A 65 -3.33 -7.05 15.35
C ALA A 65 -2.49 -6.33 14.27
N ILE A 66 -3.00 -6.25 13.03
CA ILE A 66 -2.33 -5.50 11.95
C ILE A 66 -2.21 -4.01 12.31
N ALA A 67 -3.28 -3.41 12.84
CA ALA A 67 -3.27 -2.01 13.24
C ALA A 67 -2.30 -1.74 14.41
N GLU A 68 -2.27 -2.63 15.41
CA GLU A 68 -1.35 -2.50 16.53
C GLU A 68 0.11 -2.60 16.08
N TRP A 69 0.43 -3.61 15.28
CA TRP A 69 1.77 -3.76 14.68
C TRP A 69 2.14 -2.51 13.88
N SER A 70 1.23 -1.99 13.03
CA SER A 70 1.48 -0.80 12.22
C SER A 70 1.79 0.45 13.04
N LYS A 71 1.19 0.60 14.23
CA LYS A 71 1.45 1.72 15.15
C LYS A 71 2.78 1.61 15.90
N GLN A 72 3.20 0.39 16.20
CA GLN A 72 4.46 0.15 16.92
C GLN A 72 5.69 0.36 16.04
N ASN A 73 5.54 0.29 14.71
CA ASN A 73 6.65 0.44 13.77
C ASN A 73 6.90 1.92 13.41
N GLN A 74 8.18 2.26 13.28
CA GLN A 74 8.62 3.51 12.69
C GLN A 74 8.89 3.33 11.19
N TRP A 75 8.09 4.00 10.37
CA TRP A 75 8.15 3.91 8.91
C TRP A 75 9.14 4.92 8.33
N LEU A 76 10.36 4.47 8.01
CA LEU A 76 11.46 5.35 7.61
C LEU A 76 11.49 5.66 6.10
N GLY A 77 11.08 4.70 5.27
CA GLY A 77 11.11 4.83 3.82
C GLY A 77 10.97 3.48 3.13
N LEU A 78 10.69 3.52 1.82
CA LEU A 78 10.53 2.34 0.98
C LEU A 78 11.45 2.43 -0.25
N GLU A 79 12.25 1.38 -0.46
CA GLU A 79 12.99 1.14 -1.69
C GLU A 79 12.47 -0.16 -2.34
N VAL A 80 12.10 -0.08 -3.62
CA VAL A 80 11.71 -1.26 -4.41
C VAL A 80 12.91 -1.66 -5.24
N VAL A 81 13.46 -2.84 -4.98
CA VAL A 81 14.68 -3.34 -5.64
C VAL A 81 14.36 -3.90 -7.03
N ASN A 82 13.21 -4.55 -7.19
CA ASN A 82 12.76 -5.14 -8.45
C ASN A 82 11.24 -5.16 -8.51
N ALA A 83 10.67 -5.10 -9.71
CA ALA A 83 9.27 -5.35 -9.98
C ALA A 83 9.14 -6.12 -11.30
N ASN A 84 8.63 -7.34 -11.22
CA ASN A 84 8.30 -8.17 -12.37
C ASN A 84 6.78 -8.21 -12.55
N GLU A 85 6.26 -7.33 -13.40
CA GLU A 85 4.83 -7.22 -13.72
C GLU A 85 4.27 -8.41 -14.52
N LYS A 86 5.12 -9.33 -14.98
CA LYS A 86 4.75 -10.49 -15.80
C LYS A 86 5.45 -11.76 -15.30
N LEU A 87 5.21 -12.12 -14.04
CA LEU A 87 5.70 -13.39 -13.50
C LEU A 87 5.02 -14.57 -14.21
N ASP A 88 3.71 -14.48 -14.42
CA ASP A 88 2.93 -15.39 -15.26
C ASP A 88 1.74 -14.66 -15.91
N LYS A 89 0.70 -15.39 -16.33
CA LYS A 89 -0.48 -14.83 -17.00
C LYS A 89 -1.31 -13.90 -16.10
N THR A 90 -1.29 -14.11 -14.79
CA THR A 90 -2.15 -13.41 -13.83
C THR A 90 -1.42 -12.90 -12.60
N HIS A 91 -0.11 -13.15 -12.48
CA HIS A 91 0.69 -12.73 -11.33
C HIS A 91 1.87 -11.84 -11.72
N ALA A 92 2.25 -11.02 -10.74
CA ALA A 92 3.40 -10.15 -10.74
C ALA A 92 4.11 -10.27 -9.37
N GLN A 93 5.37 -9.86 -9.31
CA GLN A 93 6.19 -9.87 -8.11
C GLN A 93 6.86 -8.51 -7.91
N VAL A 94 6.96 -8.06 -6.66
CA VAL A 94 7.61 -6.81 -6.24
C VAL A 94 8.44 -7.12 -5.00
#